data_AF-A0A3P5YES7-F1
#
_entry.id   AF-A0A3P5YES7-F1
#
_cell.length_a   1.000
_cell.length_b   1.000
_cell.length_c   1.000
_cell.angle_alpha   90.00
_cell.angle_beta   90.00
_cell.angle_gamma   90.00
#
_symmetry.space_group_name_H-M   'P 1'
#
loop_
_entity.id
_entity.type
_entity.pdbx_description
1 polymer ?
#
loop_
_entity_poly.entity_id
_entity_poly.type
_entity_poly.pdbx_seq_one_letter_code
_entity_poly.pdbx_strand_id
1 'polypeptide(L)'
;MVPTASELFGLEHFGIIYTFMILGNPIGAVFFSGLVAGRLYDAEATRQGSSTCYGPECFRLTFVILATVCEVAAILGVILT
;
A
#
# COMPACT_ATOMS: atom_id res chain seq x y z
N MET A 1 15.65 -5.74 -9.16
CA MET A 1 14.49 -6.62 -9.43
C MET A 1 14.55 -7.29 -10.79
N VAL A 2 14.98 -6.62 -11.87
CA VAL A 2 15.11 -7.23 -13.22
C VAL A 2 16.05 -8.47 -13.24
N PRO A 3 17.30 -8.42 -12.75
CA PRO A 3 18.19 -9.58 -12.80
C PRO A 3 17.73 -10.70 -11.86
N THR A 4 17.16 -10.34 -10.71
CA THR A 4 16.67 -11.31 -9.72
C THR A 4 15.46 -12.09 -10.22
N ALA A 5 14.56 -11.44 -10.95
CA ALA A 5 13.38 -12.10 -11.51
C ALA A 5 13.72 -13.06 -12.66
N SER A 6 14.72 -12.74 -13.49
CA SER A 6 15.16 -13.62 -14.59
C SER A 6 15.93 -14.84 -14.09
N GLU A 7 16.69 -14.72 -13.00
CA GLU A 7 17.42 -15.82 -12.37
C GLU A 7 16.47 -16.78 -11.61
N LEU A 8 15.45 -16.25 -10.90
CA LEU A 8 14.53 -17.08 -10.11
C LEU A 8 13.45 -17.78 -10.95
N PHE A 9 12.91 -17.10 -11.96
CA PHE A 9 11.74 -17.59 -12.71
C PHE A 9 12.06 -18.03 -14.14
N GLY A 10 13.30 -17.83 -14.59
CA GLY A 10 13.69 -18.09 -15.97
C GLY A 10 13.09 -17.10 -16.97
N LEU A 11 13.48 -17.24 -18.24
CA LEU A 11 13.12 -16.29 -19.31
C LEU A 11 11.80 -16.61 -20.02
N GLU A 12 11.28 -17.83 -19.87
CA GLU A 12 10.13 -18.30 -20.65
C GLU A 12 8.86 -17.48 -20.40
N HIS A 13 8.62 -17.07 -19.14
CA HIS A 13 7.43 -16.29 -18.73
C HIS A 13 7.79 -14.96 -18.06
N PHE A 14 9.03 -14.46 -18.26
CA PHE A 14 9.56 -13.29 -17.56
C PHE A 14 8.70 -12.03 -17.72
N GLY A 15 8.19 -11.77 -18.94
CA GLY A 15 7.38 -10.58 -19.21
C GLY A 15 6.09 -10.50 -18.39
N ILE A 16 5.41 -11.64 -18.19
CA ILE A 16 4.18 -11.72 -17.40
C ILE A 16 4.48 -11.52 -15.91
N ILE A 17 5.50 -12.23 -15.41
CA ILE A 17 5.89 -12.19 -13.99
C ILE A 17 6.39 -10.79 -13.60
N TYR A 18 7.22 -10.17 -14.45
CA TYR A 18 7.73 -8.82 -14.23
C TYR A 18 6.63 -7.76 -14.22
N THR A 19 5.66 -7.87 -15.15
CA THR A 19 4.50 -6.97 -15.18
C THR A 19 3.66 -7.10 -13.91
N PHE A 20 3.45 -8.33 -13.42
CA PHE A 20 2.73 -8.56 -12.17
C PHE A 20 3.44 -7.97 -10.95
N MET A 21 4.78 -8.07 -10.88
CA MET A 21 5.56 -7.43 -9.82
C MET A 21 5.43 -5.90 -9.84
N ILE A 22 5.52 -5.27 -11.02
CA ILE A 22 5.38 -3.82 -11.14
C ILE A 22 3.98 -3.34 -10.78
N LEU A 23 2.94 -4.13 -11.11
CA LEU A 23 1.55 -3.82 -10.77
C LEU A 23 1.30 -3.69 -9.27
N GLY A 24 2.15 -4.26 -8.41
CA GLY A 24 2.04 -4.10 -6.97
C GLY A 24 2.04 -2.63 -6.52
N ASN A 25 2.84 -1.77 -7.16
CA ASN A 25 2.96 -0.36 -6.80
C ASN A 25 1.66 0.45 -7.07
N PRO A 26 1.08 0.47 -8.31
CA PRO A 26 -0.18 1.16 -8.54
C PRO A 26 -1.34 0.55 -7.74
N ILE A 27 -1.37 -0.77 -7.53
CA ILE A 27 -2.40 -1.42 -6.70
C ILE A 27 -2.31 -0.93 -5.26
N GLY A 28 -1.10 -0.89 -4.69
CA GLY A 28 -0.87 -0.36 -3.34
C GLY A 28 -1.30 1.10 -3.22
N ALA A 29 -0.95 1.94 -4.19
CA ALA A 29 -1.33 3.35 -4.20
C ALA A 29 -2.86 3.54 -4.23
N VAL A 30 -3.57 2.80 -5.08
CA VAL A 30 -5.05 2.86 -5.16
C VAL A 30 -5.68 2.38 -3.87
N PHE A 31 -5.18 1.29 -3.29
CA PHE A 31 -5.77 0.69 -2.09
C PHE A 31 -5.52 1.54 -0.84
N PHE A 32 -4.27 1.87 -0.55
CA PHE A 32 -3.92 2.61 0.67
C PHE A 32 -4.25 4.11 0.57
N SER A 33 -3.95 4.73 -0.56
CA SER A 33 -4.12 6.18 -0.72
C SER A 33 -5.50 6.55 -1.25
N GLY A 34 -5.98 5.84 -2.27
CA GLY A 34 -7.30 6.12 -2.85
C GLY A 34 -8.45 5.68 -1.94
N LEU A 35 -8.45 4.41 -1.55
CA LEU A 35 -9.54 3.81 -0.78
C LEU A 35 -9.42 4.08 0.73
N VAL A 36 -8.33 3.65 1.37
CA VAL A 36 -8.22 3.73 2.84
C VAL A 36 -8.17 5.18 3.31
N ALA A 37 -7.25 5.99 2.77
CA ALA A 37 -7.14 7.39 3.21
C ALA A 37 -8.39 8.21 2.86
N GLY A 38 -8.96 8.02 1.67
CA GLY A 38 -10.18 8.72 1.26
C GLY A 38 -11.40 8.39 2.13
N ARG A 39 -11.68 7.09 2.36
CA ARG A 39 -12.82 6.66 3.18
C ARG A 39 -12.72 7.14 4.62
N LEU A 40 -11.50 7.13 5.17
CA LEU A 40 -11.27 7.55 6.55
C LEU A 40 -11.39 9.07 6.69
N TYR A 41 -10.86 9.82 5.70
CA TYR A 41 -11.05 11.27 5.65
C TYR A 41 -12.53 11.64 5.58
N ASP A 42 -13.29 11.03 4.67
CA ASP A 42 -14.74 11.30 4.53
C ASP A 42 -15.52 10.92 5.80
N ALA A 43 -15.14 9.82 6.45
CA ALA A 43 -15.74 9.42 7.72
C ALA A 43 -15.50 10.46 8.82
N GLU A 44 -14.28 10.97 8.97
CA GLU A 44 -13.96 12.00 9.96
C GLU A 44 -14.55 13.37 9.59
N ALA A 45 -14.60 13.72 8.31
CA ALA A 45 -15.28 14.93 7.83
C ALA A 45 -16.78 14.90 8.20
N THR A 46 -17.43 13.76 7.98
CA THR A 46 -18.84 13.54 8.35
C THR A 46 -19.03 13.64 9.87
N ARG A 47 -18.10 13.12 10.67
CA ARG A 47 -18.13 13.23 12.14
C ARG A 47 -17.98 14.68 12.61
N GLN A 48 -17.19 15.50 11.90
CA GLN A 48 -17.05 16.93 12.18
C GLN A 48 -18.23 17.77 11.64
N GLY A 49 -19.16 17.17 10.89
CA GLY A 49 -20.30 17.86 10.30
C GLY A 49 -19.92 18.81 9.16
N SER A 50 -18.75 18.60 8.55
CA SER A 50 -18.19 19.43 7.48
C SER A 50 -17.85 18.57 6.25
N SER A 51 -17.83 19.18 5.07
CA SER A 51 -17.31 18.53 3.85
C SER A 51 -15.78 18.47 3.81
N THR A 52 -15.12 19.17 4.73
CA THR A 52 -13.67 19.17 4.92
C THR A 52 -13.35 18.87 6.37
N CYS A 53 -12.35 18.02 6.56
CA CYS A 53 -11.84 17.65 7.86
C CYS A 53 -10.52 18.38 8.14
N TYR A 54 -10.42 18.93 9.35
CA TYR A 54 -9.25 19.68 9.81
C TYR A 54 -8.62 19.01 11.03
N GLY A 55 -7.30 19.10 11.11
CA GLY A 55 -6.51 18.62 12.23
C GLY A 55 -5.87 17.25 12.03
N PRO A 56 -5.00 16.83 12.98
CA PRO A 56 -4.21 15.61 12.87
C PRO A 56 -5.06 14.34 12.93
N GLU A 57 -6.22 14.38 13.59
CA GLU A 57 -7.11 13.21 13.74
C GLU A 57 -7.58 12.67 12.39
N CYS A 58 -7.62 13.51 11.35
CA CYS A 58 -8.09 13.09 10.04
C CYS A 58 -7.23 12.05 9.33
N PHE A 59 -5.91 12.08 9.56
CA PHE A 59 -4.96 11.15 8.95
C PHE A 59 -4.24 10.28 9.97
N ARG A 60 -4.43 10.53 11.28
CA ARG A 60 -3.77 9.77 12.35
C ARG A 60 -4.05 8.27 12.22
N LEU A 61 -5.30 7.89 12.00
CA LEU A 61 -5.67 6.48 11.81
C LEU A 61 -5.04 5.90 10.53
N THR A 62 -4.98 6.67 9.43
CA THR A 62 -4.32 6.25 8.18
C THR A 62 -2.84 5.96 8.42
N PHE A 63 -2.15 6.84 9.14
CA PHE A 63 -0.73 6.63 9.49
C PHE A 63 -0.52 5.39 10.35
N VAL A 64 -1.39 5.13 11.32
CA VAL A 64 -1.31 3.91 12.15
C VAL A 64 -1.48 2.67 11.30
N ILE A 65 -2.46 2.64 10.39
CA ILE A 65 -2.69 1.50 9.48
C ILE A 65 -1.47 1.29 8.56
N LEU A 66 -0.92 2.36 8.00
CA LEU A 66 0.27 2.25 7.16
C LEU A 66 1.49 1.76 7.93
N ALA A 67 1.67 2.23 9.17
CA ALA A 67 2.76 1.79 10.03
C ALA A 67 2.68 0.30 10.33
N THR A 68 1.49 -0.22 10.70
CA THR A 68 1.31 -1.65 10.98
C THR A 68 1.53 -2.50 9.73
N VAL A 69 1.06 -2.05 8.56
CA VAL A 69 1.30 -2.75 7.30
C VAL A 69 2.79 -2.81 6.97
N CYS A 70 3.52 -1.71 7.14
CA CYS A 70 4.97 -1.67 6.92
C CYS A 70 5.72 -2.59 7.90
N GLU A 71 5.31 -2.63 9.16
CA GLU A 71 5.89 -3.51 10.17
C GLU A 71 5.67 -4.98 9.82
N VAL A 72 4.44 -5.37 9.44
CA VAL A 72 4.15 -6.74 8.99
C VAL A 72 4.95 -7.10 7.74
N ALA A 73 5.06 -6.18 6.78
CA ALA A 73 5.87 -6.40 5.57
C ALA A 73 7.35 -6.60 5.91
N ALA A 74 7.89 -5.83 6.87
CA ALA A 74 9.27 -5.99 7.34
C ALA A 74 9.46 -7.35 8.04
N ILE A 75 8.55 -7.76 8.92
CA ILE A 75 8.62 -9.06 9.61
C ILE A 75 8.59 -10.20 8.59
N LEU A 76 7.67 -10.17 7.62
CA LEU A 76 7.60 -11.17 6.56
C LEU A 76 8.89 -11.19 5.71
N GLY A 77 9.45 -10.01 5.42
CA GLY A 77 10.74 -9.89 4.73
C GLY A 77 11.88 -10.53 5.51
N VAL A 78 11.94 -10.31 6.83
CA VAL A 78 12.93 -10.92 7.72
C VAL A 78 12.76 -12.44 7.81
N ILE A 79 11.53 -12.95 7.81
CA ILE A 79 11.27 -14.40 7.80
C ILE A 79 11.69 -15.04 6.48
N LEU A 80 11.49 -14.34 5.36
CA LEU A 80 11.82 -14.82 4.03
C LEU A 80 13.34 -14.77 3.73
N THR A 81 14.07 -13.90 4.42
CA THR A 81 15.53 -13.71 4.29
C THR A 81 16.28 -14.70 5.17
#